data_AF-A0A7K5TEE7-F1
#
_entry.id   AF-A0A7K5TEE7-F1
#
_cell.length_a   1.000
_cell.length_b   1.000
_cell.length_c   1.000
_cell.angle_alpha   90.00
_cell.angle_beta   90.00
_cell.angle_gamma   90.00
#
_symmetry.space_group_name_H-M   'P 1'
#
loop_
_entity.id
_entity.type
_entity.pdbx_description
1 polymer ?
#
loop_
_entity_poly.entity_id
_entity_poly.type
_entity_poly.pdbx_seq_one_letter_code
_entity_poly.pdbx_strand_id
1 'polypeptide(L)'
;MKIKFFFAALFLLDFFSCFHAYPQYPLPDTEDAKFIEDCVRAHNTFRSKVNPPASNMFRMSWDAALAKTAKAWAKKCKFNHNTYLEVPGKMHPTFRFVGENIWTGTAHIFSVDAALRSCFNEVSSYDFSTNTCTDMCGHYTQVVWAESYKVGCAVHFCNTVENFPGLFKAAHFVCDYGPAGNYPRKPYKEGQPCSRCSNEKCVDKLCGKTKVIMPPVPSYVPPAEHPQPSCDQYCLSVLILRPLFLVLSAGAVLLVQQQFPHTFF
;
A
#
# COMPACT_ATOMS: atom_id res chain seq x y z
N MET A 1 -17.44 -52.45 14.75
CA MET A 1 -18.25 -51.25 14.40
C MET A 1 -17.80 -49.93 15.07
N LYS A 2 -16.83 -49.92 16.00
CA LYS A 2 -16.41 -48.69 16.72
C LYS A 2 -15.22 -47.91 16.11
N ILE A 3 -14.50 -48.49 15.15
CA ILE A 3 -13.24 -47.90 14.62
C ILE A 3 -13.46 -47.06 13.34
N LYS A 4 -14.50 -47.33 12.55
CA LYS A 4 -14.86 -46.51 11.36
C LYS A 4 -15.26 -45.07 11.70
N PHE A 5 -15.68 -44.81 12.95
CA PHE A 5 -16.03 -43.47 13.43
C PHE A 5 -14.81 -42.59 13.76
N PHE A 6 -13.66 -43.18 14.10
CA PHE A 6 -12.48 -42.41 14.52
C PHE A 6 -11.75 -41.75 13.34
N PHE A 7 -11.72 -42.41 12.17
CA PHE A 7 -11.11 -41.85 10.96
C PHE A 7 -11.96 -40.74 10.29
N ALA A 8 -13.29 -40.79 10.45
CA ALA A 8 -14.18 -39.73 9.96
C ALA A 8 -14.04 -38.44 10.78
N ALA A 9 -13.79 -38.55 12.09
CA ALA A 9 -13.65 -37.38 12.97
C ALA A 9 -12.35 -36.59 12.73
N LEU A 10 -11.24 -37.27 12.41
CA LEU A 10 -9.95 -36.62 12.09
C LEU A 10 -9.98 -35.92 10.72
N PHE A 11 -10.67 -36.48 9.73
CA PHE A 11 -10.88 -35.83 8.43
C PHE A 11 -11.75 -34.56 8.53
N LEU A 12 -12.71 -34.52 9.47
CA LEU A 12 -13.56 -33.36 9.71
C LEU A 12 -12.84 -32.22 10.46
N LEU A 13 -11.89 -32.54 11.35
CA LEU A 13 -11.11 -31.52 12.07
C LEU A 13 -10.09 -30.80 11.19
N ASP A 14 -9.60 -31.45 10.12
CA ASP A 14 -8.72 -30.83 9.13
C ASP A 14 -9.45 -29.88 8.17
N PHE A 15 -10.76 -30.05 7.98
CA PHE A 15 -11.59 -29.16 7.14
C PHE A 15 -12.03 -27.88 7.85
N PHE A 16 -11.99 -27.83 9.18
CA PHE A 16 -12.40 -26.65 9.96
C PHE A 16 -11.27 -25.64 10.26
N SER A 17 -10.04 -25.90 9.79
CA SER A 17 -8.90 -24.98 10.01
C SER A 17 -8.79 -23.86 8.98
N CYS A 18 -9.66 -23.83 7.96
CA CYS A 18 -9.76 -22.71 7.02
C CYS A 18 -11.02 -21.91 7.28
N PHE A 19 -10.95 -20.60 7.10
CA PHE A 19 -12.01 -19.61 7.31
C PHE A 19 -12.14 -19.06 8.75
N HIS A 20 -11.02 -18.65 9.36
CA HIS A 20 -11.08 -17.42 10.14
C HIS A 20 -11.16 -16.25 9.14
N ALA A 21 -12.35 -16.02 8.58
CA ALA A 21 -12.65 -14.78 7.90
C ALA A 21 -12.67 -13.68 8.97
N TYR A 22 -11.51 -13.08 9.23
CA TYR A 22 -11.43 -11.88 10.05
C TYR A 22 -12.42 -10.86 9.48
N PRO A 23 -13.22 -10.17 10.33
CA PRO A 23 -14.07 -9.09 9.86
C PRO A 23 -13.20 -8.09 9.11
N GLN A 24 -13.38 -8.01 7.79
CA GLN A 24 -12.71 -7.01 6.98
C GLN A 24 -13.25 -5.65 7.43
N TYR A 25 -12.40 -4.81 8.02
CA TYR A 25 -12.74 -3.40 8.17
C TYR A 25 -12.97 -2.86 6.75
N PRO A 26 -14.11 -2.19 6.46
CA PRO A 26 -14.41 -1.72 5.12
C PRO A 26 -13.46 -0.57 4.77
N LEU A 27 -12.34 -0.91 4.14
CA LEU A 27 -11.41 0.04 3.56
C LEU A 27 -11.70 0.17 2.06
N PRO A 28 -11.62 1.39 1.49
CA PRO A 28 -11.93 1.61 0.09
C PRO A 28 -10.94 0.91 -0.84
N ASP A 29 -11.44 0.42 -1.98
CA ASP A 29 -10.59 -0.04 -3.06
C ASP A 29 -10.02 1.15 -3.86
N THR A 30 -8.87 0.93 -4.51
CA THR A 30 -8.23 1.86 -5.43
C THR A 30 -9.09 2.31 -6.60
N GLU A 31 -10.13 1.56 -6.96
CA GLU A 31 -11.08 1.89 -8.03
C GLU A 31 -12.36 2.59 -7.51
N ASP A 32 -12.52 2.73 -6.20
CA ASP A 32 -13.65 3.44 -5.61
C ASP A 32 -13.61 4.94 -5.98
N ALA A 33 -14.67 5.41 -6.65
CA ALA A 33 -14.72 6.78 -7.17
C ALA A 33 -14.62 7.83 -6.06
N LYS A 34 -15.20 7.56 -4.88
CA LYS A 34 -15.16 8.48 -3.75
C LYS A 34 -13.76 8.54 -3.14
N PHE A 35 -13.07 7.42 -3.00
CA PHE A 35 -11.68 7.35 -2.56
C PHE A 35 -10.75 8.12 -3.49
N ILE A 36 -10.88 7.91 -4.80
CA ILE A 36 -10.13 8.66 -5.82
C ILE A 36 -10.36 10.17 -5.68
N GLU A 37 -11.64 10.58 -5.59
CA GLU A 37 -12.00 11.99 -5.41
C GLU A 37 -11.41 12.56 -4.11
N ASP A 38 -11.59 11.87 -2.99
CA ASP A 38 -11.11 12.30 -1.68
C ASP A 38 -9.58 12.48 -1.68
N CYS A 39 -8.84 11.54 -2.29
CA CYS A 39 -7.38 11.64 -2.44
C CYS A 39 -6.99 12.88 -3.25
N VAL A 40 -7.52 13.04 -4.46
CA VAL A 40 -7.17 14.16 -5.35
C VAL A 40 -7.59 15.50 -4.75
N ARG A 41 -8.79 15.57 -4.14
CA ARG A 41 -9.33 16.78 -3.54
C ARG A 41 -8.52 17.22 -2.33
N ALA A 42 -8.16 16.31 -1.42
CA ALA A 42 -7.35 16.63 -0.25
C ALA A 42 -5.98 17.18 -0.64
N HIS A 43 -5.26 16.51 -1.55
CA HIS A 43 -3.98 17.00 -2.07
C HIS A 43 -4.08 18.40 -2.67
N ASN A 44 -5.04 18.62 -3.59
CA ASN A 44 -5.20 19.92 -4.22
C ASN A 44 -5.62 21.02 -3.21
N THR A 45 -6.41 20.67 -2.19
CA THR A 45 -6.76 21.59 -1.11
C THR A 45 -5.52 22.05 -0.36
N PHE A 46 -4.64 21.12 0.06
CA PHE A 46 -3.39 21.45 0.73
C PHE A 46 -2.44 22.27 -0.16
N ARG A 47 -2.28 21.86 -1.42
CA ARG A 47 -1.45 22.56 -2.42
C ARG A 47 -1.90 24.00 -2.68
N SER A 48 -3.20 24.27 -2.63
CA SER A 48 -3.76 25.62 -2.82
C SER A 48 -3.59 26.55 -1.61
N LYS A 49 -3.24 26.00 -0.44
CA LYS A 49 -3.20 26.69 0.86
C LYS A 49 -1.78 26.84 1.42
N VAL A 50 -0.76 26.52 0.63
CA VAL A 50 0.65 26.64 1.05
C VAL A 50 1.01 28.08 1.39
N ASN A 51 1.89 28.22 2.39
CA ASN A 51 2.46 29.49 2.82
C ASN A 51 3.99 29.33 2.92
N PRO A 52 4.79 30.14 2.22
CA PRO A 52 4.38 31.24 1.32
C PRO A 52 3.63 30.75 0.06
N PRO A 53 2.87 31.62 -0.63
CA PRO A 53 2.14 31.23 -1.84
C PRO A 53 3.05 30.70 -2.95
N ALA A 54 2.58 29.69 -3.68
CA ALA A 54 3.33 29.06 -4.76
C ALA A 54 2.97 29.61 -6.15
N SER A 55 3.98 30.07 -6.88
CA SER A 55 3.82 30.59 -8.25
C SER A 55 3.66 29.51 -9.34
N ASN A 56 4.08 28.28 -9.08
CA ASN A 56 4.23 27.21 -10.07
C ASN A 56 3.62 25.87 -9.65
N MET A 57 2.68 25.86 -8.70
CA MET A 57 2.09 24.62 -8.16
C MET A 57 1.17 23.95 -9.17
N PHE A 58 1.54 22.77 -9.70
CA PHE A 58 0.63 22.04 -10.59
C PHE A 58 -0.57 21.47 -9.84
N ARG A 59 -1.73 21.47 -10.50
CA ARG A 59 -2.91 20.73 -10.06
C ARG A 59 -2.65 19.24 -10.19
N MET A 60 -2.92 18.50 -9.13
CA MET A 60 -2.74 17.06 -9.07
C MET A 60 -3.97 16.34 -9.61
N SER A 61 -3.76 15.22 -10.31
CA SER A 61 -4.82 14.34 -10.82
C SER A 61 -4.48 12.88 -10.57
N TRP A 62 -5.49 12.02 -10.58
CA TRP A 62 -5.30 10.59 -10.35
C TRP A 62 -4.47 9.92 -11.47
N ASP A 63 -3.71 8.91 -11.08
CA ASP A 63 -3.03 7.98 -11.96
C ASP A 63 -3.22 6.54 -11.45
N ALA A 64 -3.90 5.71 -12.25
CA ALA A 64 -4.23 4.34 -11.89
C ALA A 64 -2.98 3.43 -11.84
N ALA A 65 -1.94 3.71 -12.61
CA ALA A 65 -0.71 2.90 -12.56
C ALA A 65 0.09 3.18 -11.28
N LEU A 66 0.11 4.44 -10.80
CA LEU A 66 0.62 4.75 -9.46
C LEU A 66 -0.20 4.06 -8.37
N ALA A 67 -1.54 4.08 -8.47
CA ALA A 67 -2.41 3.43 -7.48
C ALA A 67 -2.19 1.91 -7.42
N LYS A 68 -1.93 1.29 -8.58
CA LYS A 68 -1.58 -0.13 -8.67
C LYS A 68 -0.25 -0.43 -7.96
N THR A 69 0.76 0.41 -8.16
CA THR A 69 2.05 0.33 -7.47
C THR A 69 1.88 0.46 -5.95
N ALA A 70 1.15 1.50 -5.51
CA ALA A 70 0.85 1.72 -4.10
C ALA A 70 0.10 0.53 -3.47
N LYS A 71 -0.89 -0.04 -4.18
CA LYS A 71 -1.64 -1.23 -3.73
C LYS A 71 -0.76 -2.45 -3.56
N ALA A 72 0.16 -2.68 -4.49
CA ALA A 72 1.09 -3.79 -4.42
C ALA A 72 2.06 -3.65 -3.23
N TRP A 73 2.51 -2.43 -2.91
CA TRP A 73 3.37 -2.17 -1.77
C TRP A 73 2.62 -2.22 -0.43
N ALA A 74 1.43 -1.60 -0.34
CA ALA A 74 0.62 -1.58 0.87
C ALA A 74 0.27 -3.00 1.37
N LYS A 75 0.08 -3.96 0.46
CA LYS A 75 -0.15 -5.38 0.79
C LYS A 75 1.01 -6.05 1.53
N LYS A 76 2.22 -5.49 1.47
CA LYS A 76 3.38 -6.04 2.16
C LYS A 76 3.33 -5.78 3.67
N CYS A 77 2.50 -4.83 4.13
CA CYS A 77 2.39 -4.45 5.54
C CYS A 77 3.76 -4.13 6.16
N LYS A 78 4.58 -3.30 5.50
CA LYS A 78 5.90 -2.90 5.99
C LYS A 78 5.98 -1.39 6.08
N PHE A 79 6.35 -0.86 7.25
CA PHE A 79 6.59 0.56 7.43
C PHE A 79 7.99 0.95 6.92
N ASN A 80 8.23 0.72 5.63
CA ASN A 80 9.44 1.07 4.91
C ASN A 80 9.07 1.47 3.48
N HIS A 81 9.87 2.35 2.90
CA HIS A 81 9.68 2.77 1.52
C HIS A 81 9.90 1.64 0.51
N ASN A 82 9.21 1.73 -0.62
CA ASN A 82 9.34 0.79 -1.71
C ASN A 82 10.78 0.79 -2.27
N THR A 83 11.43 -0.37 -2.23
CA THR A 83 12.84 -0.54 -2.59
C THR A 83 13.15 -0.29 -4.08
N TYR A 84 12.11 -0.14 -4.91
CA TYR A 84 12.25 0.10 -6.35
C TYR A 84 12.08 1.58 -6.75
N LEU A 85 11.81 2.50 -5.80
CA LEU A 85 11.60 3.94 -6.10
C LEU A 85 12.81 4.58 -6.80
N GLU A 86 14.02 4.13 -6.46
CA GLU A 86 15.27 4.64 -7.05
C GLU A 86 15.65 3.96 -8.37
N VAL A 87 14.91 2.95 -8.82
CA VAL A 87 15.19 2.23 -10.06
C VAL A 87 14.44 2.91 -11.23
N PRO A 88 15.16 3.49 -12.22
CA PRO A 88 14.53 4.25 -13.28
C PRO A 88 13.46 3.47 -14.06
N GLY A 89 12.26 4.02 -14.17
CA GLY A 89 11.14 3.47 -14.96
C GLY A 89 10.55 2.19 -14.40
N LYS A 90 10.94 1.78 -13.18
CA LYS A 90 10.54 0.50 -12.60
C LYS A 90 9.17 0.55 -11.90
N MET A 91 8.78 1.73 -11.46
CA MET A 91 7.59 1.97 -10.62
C MET A 91 6.39 2.52 -11.40
N HIS A 92 6.61 2.95 -12.64
CA HIS A 92 5.58 3.51 -13.50
C HIS A 92 6.00 3.41 -14.97
N PRO A 93 5.06 3.18 -15.92
CA PRO A 93 5.38 3.08 -17.34
C PRO A 93 5.92 4.37 -17.97
N THR A 94 5.62 5.54 -17.39
CA THR A 94 6.01 6.85 -17.95
C THR A 94 6.91 7.70 -17.05
N PHE A 95 6.85 7.51 -15.73
CA PHE A 95 7.64 8.33 -14.81
C PHE A 95 8.97 7.62 -14.54
N ARG A 96 10.07 8.32 -14.81
CA ARG A 96 11.41 7.78 -14.55
C ARG A 96 11.61 7.47 -13.07
N PHE A 97 11.16 8.35 -12.19
CA PHE A 97 11.19 8.15 -10.74
C PHE A 97 9.83 8.49 -10.15
N VAL A 98 9.45 7.77 -9.10
CA VAL A 98 8.19 7.91 -8.37
C VAL A 98 8.52 8.26 -6.92
N GLY A 99 7.80 9.22 -6.34
CA GLY A 99 7.88 9.52 -4.91
C GLY A 99 6.83 8.72 -4.15
N GLU A 100 6.98 8.57 -2.84
CA GLU A 100 6.07 7.77 -2.01
C GLU A 100 5.87 8.42 -0.64
N ASN A 101 4.63 8.45 -0.17
CA ASN A 101 4.30 8.70 1.24
C ASN A 101 3.61 7.48 1.83
N ILE A 102 3.95 7.16 3.08
CA ILE A 102 3.33 6.07 3.83
C ILE A 102 2.72 6.63 5.12
N TRP A 103 1.45 6.37 5.34
CA TRP A 103 0.78 6.59 6.61
C TRP A 103 0.32 5.26 7.18
N THR A 104 0.51 5.08 8.49
CA THR A 104 0.08 3.88 9.20
C THR A 104 -0.57 4.26 10.51
N GLY A 105 -1.76 3.73 10.75
CA GLY A 105 -2.50 3.95 11.99
C GLY A 105 -3.60 2.91 12.15
N THR A 106 -4.34 2.96 13.26
CA THR A 106 -5.40 1.98 13.49
C THR A 106 -6.49 2.09 12.43
N ALA A 107 -7.02 0.97 11.93
CA ALA A 107 -7.98 0.98 10.83
C ALA A 107 -9.25 1.79 11.13
N HIS A 108 -9.68 1.85 12.40
CA HIS A 108 -10.87 2.60 12.81
C HIS A 108 -10.73 4.13 12.71
N ILE A 109 -9.50 4.68 12.76
CA ILE A 109 -9.27 6.13 12.62
C ILE A 109 -8.99 6.54 11.18
N PHE A 110 -8.89 5.57 10.27
CA PHE A 110 -8.50 5.86 8.90
C PHE A 110 -9.56 6.66 8.17
N SER A 111 -9.12 7.79 7.61
CA SER A 111 -9.76 8.44 6.47
C SER A 111 -8.66 9.04 5.60
N VAL A 112 -8.96 9.24 4.32
CA VAL A 112 -8.01 9.89 3.39
C VAL A 112 -7.60 11.28 3.91
N ASP A 113 -8.56 12.06 4.42
CA ASP A 113 -8.28 13.38 4.98
C ASP A 113 -7.37 13.30 6.21
N ALA A 114 -7.64 12.40 7.16
CA ALA A 114 -6.81 12.26 8.36
C ALA A 114 -5.37 11.84 8.02
N ALA A 115 -5.19 10.87 7.11
CA ALA A 115 -3.86 10.42 6.70
C ALA A 115 -3.08 11.53 5.98
N LEU A 116 -3.68 12.21 5.00
CA LEU A 116 -3.01 13.28 4.26
C LEU A 116 -2.81 14.54 5.10
N ARG A 117 -3.70 14.84 6.04
CA ARG A 117 -3.53 15.91 7.02
C ARG A 117 -2.36 15.62 7.96
N SER A 118 -2.18 14.36 8.38
CA SER A 118 -0.99 13.94 9.14
C SER A 118 0.28 14.22 8.34
N CYS A 119 0.33 13.83 7.06
CA CYS A 119 1.46 14.14 6.18
C CYS A 119 1.69 15.65 6.02
N PHE A 120 0.62 16.43 5.83
CA PHE A 120 0.70 17.87 5.62
C PHE A 120 1.13 18.63 6.89
N ASN A 121 0.73 18.17 8.07
CA ASN A 121 1.00 18.83 9.34
C ASN A 121 2.50 18.88 9.70
N GLU A 122 3.34 18.07 9.06
CA GLU A 122 4.81 18.20 9.14
C GLU A 122 5.32 19.58 8.72
N VAL A 123 4.49 20.40 8.06
CA VAL A 123 4.78 21.83 7.83
C VAL A 123 5.17 22.58 9.11
N SER A 124 4.72 22.14 10.29
CA SER A 124 5.12 22.74 11.57
C SER A 124 6.61 22.65 11.86
N SER A 125 7.30 21.67 11.25
CA SER A 125 8.73 21.39 11.43
C SER A 125 9.58 21.87 10.24
N TYR A 126 8.95 22.48 9.23
CA TYR A 126 9.61 22.89 7.99
C TYR A 126 9.67 24.41 7.85
N ASP A 127 10.88 24.96 7.73
CA ASP A 127 11.09 26.37 7.39
C ASP A 127 11.35 26.52 5.89
N PHE A 128 10.36 27.09 5.19
CA PHE A 128 10.45 27.34 3.75
C PHE A 128 11.53 28.36 3.37
N SER A 129 11.80 29.36 4.22
CA SER A 129 12.74 30.44 3.90
C SER A 129 14.17 29.91 3.77
N THR A 130 14.58 29.07 4.72
CA THR A 130 15.89 28.44 4.84
C THR A 130 15.96 27.05 4.19
N ASN A 131 14.81 26.47 3.80
CA ASN A 131 14.69 25.09 3.31
C ASN A 131 15.22 24.05 4.32
N THR A 132 15.01 24.30 5.62
CA THR A 132 15.44 23.40 6.70
C THR A 132 14.26 22.67 7.32
N CYS A 133 14.53 21.46 7.81
CA CYS A 133 13.57 20.64 8.54
C CYS A 133 14.15 20.34 9.93
N THR A 134 13.38 20.55 10.99
CA THR A 134 13.80 20.28 12.37
C THR A 134 13.46 18.87 12.84
N ASP A 135 12.63 18.14 12.09
CA ASP A 135 12.19 16.77 12.40
C ASP A 135 11.91 15.99 11.09
N MET A 136 10.69 15.47 10.91
CA MET A 136 10.24 14.87 9.66
C MET A 136 9.43 15.88 8.84
N CYS A 137 9.84 16.09 7.58
CA CYS A 137 9.14 17.00 6.66
C CYS A 137 8.91 16.40 5.27
N GLY A 138 9.41 15.18 5.03
CA GLY A 138 9.40 14.55 3.72
C GLY A 138 8.00 14.29 3.19
N HIS A 139 7.04 13.98 4.08
CA HIS A 139 5.66 13.76 3.66
C HIS A 139 5.01 15.08 3.27
N TYR A 140 5.22 16.15 4.06
CA TYR A 140 4.74 17.48 3.71
C TYR A 140 5.32 17.94 2.37
N THR A 141 6.64 17.93 2.21
CA THR A 141 7.29 18.44 1.00
C THR A 141 6.85 17.68 -0.25
N GLN A 142 6.57 16.38 -0.16
CA GLN A 142 6.03 15.60 -1.27
C GLN A 142 4.58 15.96 -1.59
N VAL A 143 3.70 16.12 -0.60
CA VAL A 143 2.30 16.57 -0.80
C VAL A 143 2.25 17.90 -1.54
N VAL A 144 3.15 18.82 -1.18
CA VAL A 144 3.24 20.17 -1.77
C VAL A 144 4.31 20.30 -2.86
N TRP A 145 4.79 19.20 -3.42
CA TRP A 145 5.81 19.26 -4.46
C TRP A 145 5.23 19.80 -5.77
N ALA A 146 5.66 20.98 -6.21
CA ALA A 146 5.05 21.70 -7.32
C ALA A 146 4.97 20.86 -8.60
N GLU A 147 6.03 20.11 -8.90
CA GLU A 147 6.15 19.33 -10.14
C GLU A 147 5.45 17.97 -10.10
N SER A 148 5.08 17.44 -8.94
CA SER A 148 4.32 16.19 -8.83
C SER A 148 2.85 16.48 -9.14
N TYR A 149 2.40 16.09 -10.33
CA TYR A 149 1.05 16.39 -10.85
C TYR A 149 0.17 15.13 -10.98
N LYS A 150 0.73 13.94 -10.75
CA LYS A 150 0.01 12.68 -10.65
C LYS A 150 0.15 12.07 -9.26
N VAL A 151 -0.93 11.47 -8.78
CA VAL A 151 -0.95 10.68 -7.55
C VAL A 151 -1.80 9.43 -7.74
N GLY A 152 -1.39 8.33 -7.13
CA GLY A 152 -2.22 7.15 -6.96
C GLY A 152 -1.98 6.56 -5.58
N CYS A 153 -3.05 6.26 -4.87
CA CYS A 153 -2.97 5.79 -3.48
C CYS A 153 -3.67 4.44 -3.32
N ALA A 154 -3.34 3.73 -2.25
CA ALA A 154 -4.02 2.54 -1.81
C ALA A 154 -3.97 2.42 -0.29
N VAL A 155 -4.99 1.80 0.30
CA VAL A 155 -4.98 1.42 1.72
C VAL A 155 -5.14 -0.09 1.83
N HIS A 156 -4.39 -0.71 2.75
CA HIS A 156 -4.50 -2.12 3.05
C HIS A 156 -4.71 -2.36 4.55
N PHE A 157 -5.54 -3.34 4.89
CA PHE A 157 -5.70 -3.77 6.27
C PHE A 157 -4.56 -4.71 6.66
N CYS A 158 -3.85 -4.38 7.72
CA CYS A 158 -2.72 -5.15 8.23
C CYS A 158 -2.98 -5.56 9.68
N ASN A 159 -2.97 -6.87 9.99
CA ASN A 159 -3.09 -7.32 11.38
C ASN A 159 -1.96 -6.75 12.26
N THR A 160 -0.75 -6.72 11.72
CA THR A 160 0.45 -6.06 12.23
C THR A 160 1.20 -5.44 11.05
N VAL A 161 2.06 -4.46 11.32
CA VAL A 161 2.92 -3.84 10.31
C VAL A 161 4.39 -4.06 10.71
N GLU A 162 5.17 -4.65 9.81
CA GLU A 162 6.61 -4.85 10.00
C GLU A 162 7.31 -3.49 10.19
N ASN A 163 8.26 -3.42 11.11
CA ASN A 163 8.97 -2.18 11.49
C ASN A 163 8.07 -1.10 12.11
N PHE A 164 6.87 -1.47 12.57
CA PHE A 164 5.98 -0.61 13.34
C PHE A 164 5.36 -1.38 14.54
N PRO A 165 6.18 -1.75 15.54
CA PRO A 165 5.73 -2.59 16.64
C PRO A 165 4.67 -1.90 17.51
N GLY A 166 3.79 -2.70 18.12
CA GLY A 166 2.76 -2.22 19.04
C GLY A 166 1.47 -1.75 18.37
N LEU A 167 1.39 -1.71 17.03
CA LEU A 167 0.15 -1.43 16.31
C LEU A 167 -0.50 -2.72 15.80
N PHE A 168 -1.81 -2.85 16.05
CA PHE A 168 -2.63 -3.97 15.60
C PHE A 168 -3.84 -3.46 14.83
N LYS A 169 -4.34 -4.28 13.88
CA LYS A 169 -5.51 -3.95 13.06
C LYS A 169 -5.34 -2.58 12.38
N ALA A 170 -4.21 -2.41 11.69
CA ALA A 170 -3.79 -1.18 11.07
C ALA A 170 -4.45 -0.97 9.70
N ALA A 171 -4.71 0.27 9.35
CA ALA A 171 -4.80 0.72 7.97
C ALA A 171 -3.42 1.22 7.56
N HIS A 172 -2.85 0.61 6.53
CA HIS A 172 -1.56 0.97 5.95
C HIS A 172 -1.82 1.63 4.59
N PHE A 173 -1.67 2.95 4.55
CA PHE A 173 -2.01 3.81 3.42
C PHE A 173 -0.74 4.29 2.72
N VAL A 174 -0.65 4.03 1.42
CA VAL A 174 0.49 4.39 0.58
C VAL A 174 -0.01 5.27 -0.55
N CYS A 175 0.68 6.38 -0.82
CA CYS A 175 0.45 7.22 -1.99
C CYS A 175 1.76 7.37 -2.78
N ASP A 176 1.69 7.06 -4.07
CA ASP A 176 2.78 7.23 -5.03
C ASP A 176 2.56 8.50 -5.87
N TYR A 177 3.64 9.24 -6.15
CA TYR A 177 3.63 10.55 -6.79
C TYR A 177 4.48 10.59 -8.06
N GLY A 178 3.90 11.16 -9.12
CA GLY A 178 4.52 11.25 -10.44
C GLY A 178 4.61 12.69 -10.96
N PRO A 179 5.80 13.16 -11.40
CA PRO A 179 7.13 12.62 -11.08
C PRO A 179 7.45 12.69 -9.58
N ALA A 180 8.51 11.99 -9.15
CA ALA A 180 9.04 12.06 -7.80
C ALA A 180 9.33 13.49 -7.33
N GLY A 181 9.10 13.76 -6.06
CA GLY A 181 9.47 15.00 -5.38
C GLY A 181 10.72 14.85 -4.52
N ASN A 182 10.81 15.68 -3.48
CA ASN A 182 11.82 15.61 -2.42
C ASN A 182 13.29 15.64 -2.89
N TYR A 183 13.56 16.25 -4.03
CA TYR A 183 14.92 16.63 -4.41
C TYR A 183 15.49 17.69 -3.43
N PRO A 184 16.81 17.86 -3.31
CA PRO A 184 17.44 18.78 -2.35
C PRO A 184 17.26 20.26 -2.75
N ARG A 185 16.01 20.73 -2.74
CA ARG A 185 15.54 22.08 -3.06
C ARG A 185 14.16 22.31 -2.44
N LYS A 186 13.71 23.57 -2.46
CA LYS A 186 12.35 23.93 -2.03
C LYS A 186 11.28 23.19 -2.84
N PRO A 187 10.15 22.80 -2.22
CA PRO A 187 9.10 22.03 -2.88
C PRO A 187 8.39 22.80 -4.00
N TYR A 188 8.40 24.14 -3.93
CA TYR A 188 7.79 25.01 -4.93
C TYR A 188 8.52 26.36 -5.00
N LYS A 189 8.18 27.17 -6.01
CA LYS A 189 8.70 28.53 -6.15
C LYS A 189 7.72 29.51 -5.52
N GLU A 190 8.17 30.26 -4.52
CA GLU A 190 7.40 31.34 -3.94
C GLU A 190 7.01 32.40 -5.00
N GLY A 191 5.81 32.94 -4.87
CA GLY A 191 5.30 34.07 -5.64
C GLY A 191 3.79 34.04 -5.79
N GLN A 192 3.24 35.04 -6.51
CA GLN A 192 1.81 35.12 -6.77
C GLN A 192 1.30 33.82 -7.39
N PRO A 193 0.20 33.23 -6.88
CA PRO A 193 -0.36 32.01 -7.42
C PRO A 193 -0.49 32.05 -8.94
N CYS A 194 -0.06 30.97 -9.58
CA CYS A 194 -0.09 30.79 -11.02
C CYS A 194 0.75 31.74 -11.88
N SER A 195 1.55 32.65 -11.30
CA SER A 195 2.40 33.58 -12.06
C SER A 195 3.51 32.89 -12.88
N ARG A 196 3.77 31.60 -12.65
CA ARG A 196 4.77 30.79 -13.36
C ARG A 196 4.19 29.47 -13.91
N CYS A 197 2.95 29.49 -14.41
CA CYS A 197 2.26 28.30 -14.96
C CYS A 197 2.54 27.98 -16.44
N SER A 198 3.48 28.64 -17.12
CA SER A 198 3.83 28.34 -18.52
C SER A 198 2.61 28.27 -19.48
N ASN A 199 1.68 29.21 -19.37
CA ASN A 199 0.42 29.32 -20.14
C ASN A 199 -0.71 28.33 -19.78
N GLU A 200 -0.58 27.55 -18.70
CA GLU A 200 -1.67 26.72 -18.18
C GLU A 200 -2.75 27.55 -17.48
N LYS A 201 -4.00 27.05 -17.46
CA LYS A 201 -5.10 27.74 -16.76
C LYS A 201 -4.87 27.73 -15.25
N CYS A 202 -5.16 28.83 -14.58
CA CYS A 202 -5.15 28.88 -13.12
C CYS A 202 -6.53 28.45 -12.58
N VAL A 203 -6.56 27.39 -11.77
CA VAL A 203 -7.78 26.90 -11.10
C VAL A 203 -7.44 26.69 -9.63
N ASP A 204 -8.15 27.36 -8.73
CA ASP A 204 -7.95 27.28 -7.28
C ASP A 204 -6.49 27.51 -6.86
N LYS A 205 -5.80 28.51 -7.45
CA LYS A 205 -4.38 28.81 -7.22
C LYS A 205 -3.39 27.74 -7.73
N LEU A 206 -3.84 26.81 -8.57
CA LEU A 206 -3.03 25.72 -9.13
C LEU A 206 -2.94 25.82 -10.66
N CYS A 207 -1.79 25.47 -11.24
CA CYS A 207 -1.57 25.35 -12.68
C CYS A 207 -2.27 24.09 -13.22
N GLY A 208 -3.31 24.26 -14.04
CA GLY A 208 -4.10 23.16 -14.58
C GLY A 208 -3.78 22.83 -16.03
N LYS A 209 -3.33 21.59 -16.28
CA LYS A 209 -3.24 21.01 -17.63
C LYS A 209 -4.64 20.64 -18.15
N THR A 210 -5.11 21.30 -19.19
CA THR A 210 -6.49 21.13 -19.71
C THR A 210 -6.79 19.81 -20.46
N LYS A 211 -5.93 18.79 -20.42
CA LYS A 211 -6.19 17.51 -21.08
C LYS A 211 -6.04 16.33 -20.13
N VAL A 212 -7.17 15.93 -19.53
CA VAL A 212 -7.33 14.62 -18.90
C VAL A 212 -7.63 13.62 -20.02
N ILE A 213 -6.60 13.17 -20.72
CA ILE A 213 -6.69 11.86 -21.38
C ILE A 213 -6.05 10.92 -20.36
N MET A 214 -6.86 10.16 -19.63
CA MET A 214 -6.36 8.96 -18.96
C MET A 214 -6.00 8.01 -20.11
N PRO A 215 -4.71 7.81 -20.44
CA PRO A 215 -4.38 6.76 -21.38
C PRO A 215 -4.88 5.44 -20.77
N PRO A 216 -5.33 4.48 -21.59
CA PRO A 216 -5.66 3.15 -21.09
C PRO A 216 -4.47 2.64 -20.26
N VAL A 217 -4.76 2.11 -19.07
CA VAL A 217 -3.74 1.56 -18.17
C VAL A 217 -2.98 0.51 -18.97
N PRO A 218 -1.68 0.72 -19.27
CA PRO A 218 -0.89 -0.32 -19.93
C PRO A 218 -0.94 -1.59 -19.06
N SER A 219 -0.71 -2.77 -19.64
CA SER A 219 -0.53 -4.02 -18.89
C SER A 219 0.79 -3.97 -18.07
N TYR A 220 0.86 -3.03 -17.14
CA TYR A 220 1.99 -2.81 -16.25
C TYR A 220 1.73 -3.58 -14.96
N VAL A 221 2.69 -4.40 -14.57
CA VAL A 221 2.67 -5.15 -13.31
C VAL A 221 3.78 -4.55 -12.44
N PRO A 222 3.44 -3.92 -11.30
CA PRO A 222 4.45 -3.36 -10.43
C PRO A 222 5.33 -4.47 -9.83
N PRO A 223 6.62 -4.20 -9.59
CA PRO A 223 7.56 -5.21 -9.10
C PRO A 223 7.12 -5.87 -7.78
N ALA A 224 6.49 -5.10 -6.89
CA ALA A 224 5.99 -5.57 -5.61
C ALA A 224 4.82 -6.57 -5.71
N GLU A 225 4.13 -6.62 -6.87
CA GLU A 225 3.05 -7.57 -7.15
C GLU A 225 3.57 -8.95 -7.58
N HIS A 226 4.84 -9.06 -7.99
CA HIS A 226 5.43 -10.37 -8.25
C HIS A 226 5.42 -11.21 -6.96
N PRO A 227 4.91 -12.46 -7.03
CA PRO A 227 4.88 -13.32 -5.86
C PRO A 227 6.31 -13.52 -5.37
N GLN A 228 6.56 -13.12 -4.12
CA GLN A 228 7.63 -13.78 -3.38
C GLN A 228 7.23 -15.25 -3.25
N PRO A 229 8.15 -16.21 -3.40
CA PRO A 229 7.83 -17.63 -3.30
C PRO A 229 7.09 -17.86 -1.98
N SER A 230 5.82 -18.24 -2.10
CA SER A 230 4.80 -18.20 -1.05
C SER A 230 4.92 -19.31 -0.01
N CYS A 231 6.03 -20.04 0.01
CA CYS A 231 6.18 -21.13 0.95
C CYS A 231 7.13 -20.73 2.07
N ASP A 232 6.56 -20.02 3.04
CA ASP A 232 7.21 -19.75 4.31
C ASP A 232 7.58 -21.08 4.99
N GLN A 233 8.47 -21.02 5.98
CA GLN A 233 8.95 -22.20 6.70
C GLN A 233 7.80 -23.05 7.27
N TYR A 234 6.67 -22.43 7.63
CA TYR A 234 5.45 -23.11 8.05
C TYR A 234 4.77 -23.89 6.91
N CYS A 235 4.68 -23.30 5.71
CA CYS A 235 4.17 -23.97 4.51
C CYS A 235 5.05 -25.18 4.13
N LEU A 236 6.38 -25.03 4.17
CA LEU A 236 7.31 -26.14 3.95
C LEU A 236 7.15 -27.23 5.02
N SER A 237 6.96 -26.83 6.28
CA SER A 237 6.71 -27.75 7.38
C SER A 237 5.42 -28.55 7.14
N VAL A 238 4.34 -27.89 6.74
CA VAL A 238 3.05 -28.56 6.47
C VAL A 238 3.15 -29.49 5.25
N LEU A 239 3.82 -29.07 4.18
CA LEU A 239 4.01 -29.87 2.96
C LEU A 239 4.90 -31.10 3.19
N ILE A 240 5.84 -31.04 4.14
CA ILE A 240 6.74 -32.17 4.45
C ILE A 240 6.12 -33.08 5.53
N LEU A 241 5.57 -32.49 6.60
CA LEU A 241 5.07 -33.24 7.75
C LEU A 241 3.76 -33.98 7.43
N ARG A 242 2.84 -33.41 6.65
CA ARG A 242 1.55 -34.07 6.34
C ARG A 242 1.73 -35.39 5.58
N PRO A 243 2.50 -35.47 4.48
CA PRO A 243 2.76 -36.74 3.80
C PRO A 243 3.49 -37.74 4.70
N LEU A 244 4.46 -37.28 5.49
CA LEU A 244 5.20 -38.13 6.42
C LEU A 244 4.26 -38.78 7.45
N PHE A 245 3.36 -38.00 8.08
CA PHE A 245 2.40 -38.53 9.03
C PHE A 245 1.40 -39.50 8.39
N LEU A 246 0.99 -39.28 7.14
CA LEU A 246 0.15 -40.22 6.39
C LEU A 246 0.87 -41.55 6.13
N VAL A 247 2.15 -41.51 5.74
CA VAL A 247 2.94 -42.73 5.52
C VAL A 247 3.16 -43.49 6.83
N LEU A 248 3.48 -42.79 7.93
CA LEU A 248 3.67 -43.40 9.25
C LEU A 248 2.39 -44.03 9.78
N SER A 249 1.24 -43.37 9.62
CA SER A 249 -0.05 -43.91 10.04
C SER A 249 -0.48 -45.11 9.20
N ALA A 250 -0.27 -45.09 7.88
CA ALA A 250 -0.49 -46.26 7.03
C ALA A 250 0.41 -47.45 7.41
N GLY A 251 1.69 -47.19 7.67
CA GLY A 251 2.63 -48.21 8.15
C GLY A 251 2.22 -48.81 9.49
N ALA A 252 1.80 -47.98 10.45
CA ALA A 252 1.30 -48.44 11.74
C ALA A 252 0.04 -49.31 11.60
N VAL A 253 -0.89 -48.94 10.72
CA VAL A 253 -2.09 -49.75 10.43
C VAL A 253 -1.71 -51.10 9.83
N LEU A 254 -0.77 -51.14 8.87
CA LEU A 254 -0.30 -52.39 8.28
C LEU A 254 0.38 -53.30 9.30
N LEU A 255 1.23 -52.74 10.18
CA LEU A 255 1.88 -53.50 11.26
C LEU A 255 0.85 -54.09 12.23
N VAL A 256 -0.15 -53.31 12.64
CA VAL A 256 -1.23 -53.78 13.51
C VAL A 256 -2.06 -54.87 12.83
N GLN A 257 -2.34 -54.74 11.53
CA GLN A 257 -3.05 -55.77 10.76
C GLN A 257 -2.24 -57.07 10.63
N GLN A 258 -0.92 -56.98 10.47
CA GLN A 258 -0.03 -58.15 10.44
C GLN A 258 0.06 -58.86 11.80
N GLN A 259 0.11 -58.09 12.89
CA GLN A 259 0.28 -58.64 14.23
C GLN A 259 -1.03 -59.16 14.84
N PHE A 260 -2.18 -58.66 14.37
CA PHE A 260 -3.50 -59.02 14.87
C PHE A 260 -4.49 -59.36 13.73
N PRO A 261 -4.23 -60.45 12.98
CA PRO A 261 -4.99 -60.76 11.75
C PRO A 261 -6.46 -61.12 12.01
N HIS A 262 -6.82 -61.56 13.22
CA HIS A 262 -8.19 -61.97 13.57
C HIS A 262 -9.05 -60.85 14.19
N THR A 263 -8.53 -59.63 14.30
CA THR A 263 -9.21 -58.52 14.99
C THR A 263 -9.94 -57.57 14.03
N PHE A 264 -9.74 -57.73 12.73
CA PHE A 264 -10.24 -56.83 11.67
C PHE A 264 -11.22 -57.48 10.68
N PHE A 265 -11.55 -58.76 10.87
CA PHE A 265 -12.64 -59.46 10.16
C PHE A 265 -13.88 -59.57 11.05
#